data_AF-A0A503YE97-F1
#
_entry.id   AF-A0A503YE97-F1
#
_cell.length_a   1.000
_cell.length_b   1.000
_cell.length_c   1.000
_cell.angle_alpha   90.00
_cell.angle_beta   90.00
_cell.angle_gamma   90.00
#
_symmetry.space_group_name_H-M   'P 1'
#
loop_
_entity.id
_entity.type
_entity.pdbx_description
1 polymer ?
#
loop_
_entity_poly.entity_id
_entity_poly.type
_entity_poly.pdbx_seq_one_letter_code
_entity_poly.pdbx_strand_id
1 'polypeptide(L)'
;MGTFSIWHWVIVLLMLGVPVFFAIRSAVKPSQGPAALVGFGGWLMLLAIGQVLSPLRTLAELANSVEGYRQLMPLPNGPLAVYSEFALNLAFLALQLVVLISMLRRSRRFRQLFLFQWIAIPVVFVLDTILISSTLGVPVSQILVGDALMTPVLSFILTGAWVAYVYKSVRVKNTFGGEVAAGQVATAA
;
A
#
# COMPACT_ATOMS: atom_id res chain seq x y z
N MET A 1 12.48 -21.79 -19.83
CA MET A 1 12.41 -20.32 -19.92
C MET A 1 10.97 -19.96 -20.23
N GLY A 2 10.20 -19.53 -19.22
CA GLY A 2 8.76 -19.29 -19.36
C GLY A 2 8.48 -18.14 -20.33
N THR A 3 7.71 -18.43 -21.37
CA THR A 3 7.29 -17.45 -22.38
C THR A 3 6.31 -16.46 -21.76
N PHE A 4 6.76 -15.23 -21.52
CA PHE A 4 5.89 -14.14 -21.08
C PHE A 4 4.87 -13.82 -22.19
N SER A 5 3.62 -14.24 -21.98
CA SER A 5 2.51 -14.04 -22.91
C SER A 5 2.19 -12.55 -23.08
N ILE A 6 1.91 -12.12 -24.32
CA ILE A 6 1.52 -10.75 -24.72
C ILE A 6 0.39 -10.20 -23.85
N TRP A 7 -0.48 -11.08 -23.33
CA TRP A 7 -1.55 -10.73 -22.41
C TRP A 7 -1.08 -10.08 -21.09
N HIS A 8 0.13 -10.39 -20.61
CA HIS A 8 0.72 -9.72 -19.44
C HIS A 8 1.00 -8.25 -19.72
N TRP A 9 1.52 -7.93 -20.90
CA TRP A 9 1.78 -6.55 -21.30
C TRP A 9 0.49 -5.76 -21.51
N VAL A 10 -0.57 -6.40 -22.01
CA VAL A 10 -1.90 -5.79 -22.13
C VAL A 10 -2.49 -5.47 -20.75
N ILE A 11 -2.35 -6.37 -19.77
CA ILE A 11 -2.82 -6.14 -18.40
C ILE A 11 -2.02 -5.02 -17.73
N VAL A 12 -0.69 -5.00 -17.90
CA VAL A 12 0.17 -3.93 -17.38
C VAL A 12 -0.15 -2.59 -18.02
N LEU A 13 -0.35 -2.55 -19.35
CA LEU A 13 -0.75 -1.35 -20.08
C LEU A 13 -2.15 -0.87 -19.71
N LEU A 14 -3.09 -1.76 -19.40
CA LEU A 14 -4.41 -1.36 -18.88
C LEU A 14 -4.30 -0.83 -17.45
N MET A 15 -3.54 -1.51 -16.59
CA MET A 15 -3.33 -1.11 -15.19
C MET A 15 -2.55 0.20 -15.05
N LEU A 16 -1.62 0.52 -15.95
CA LEU A 16 -0.87 1.79 -15.94
C LEU A 16 -1.53 2.84 -16.84
N GLY A 17 -1.97 2.46 -18.03
CA GLY A 17 -2.51 3.35 -19.05
C GLY A 17 -3.87 3.92 -18.70
N VAL A 18 -4.76 3.15 -18.07
CA VAL A 18 -6.07 3.67 -17.65
C VAL A 18 -5.90 4.75 -16.57
N PRO A 19 -5.13 4.54 -15.49
CA PRO A 19 -4.82 5.60 -14.53
C PRO A 19 -4.14 6.83 -15.12
N VAL A 20 -3.15 6.63 -15.99
CA VAL A 20 -2.41 7.73 -16.62
C VAL A 20 -3.31 8.53 -17.55
N PHE A 21 -4.15 7.87 -18.34
CA PHE A 21 -5.15 8.51 -19.21
C PHE A 21 -6.15 9.33 -18.39
N PHE A 22 -6.66 8.79 -17.27
CA PHE A 22 -7.54 9.53 -16.37
C PHE A 22 -6.82 10.68 -15.64
N ALA A 23 -5.53 10.53 -15.30
CA ALA A 23 -4.73 11.60 -14.69
C ALA A 23 -4.51 12.77 -15.66
N ILE A 24 -4.14 12.47 -16.92
CA ILE A 24 -3.99 13.48 -17.99
C ILE A 24 -5.32 14.16 -18.25
N ARG A 25 -6.41 13.41 -18.43
CA ARG A 25 -7.75 13.96 -18.68
C ARG A 25 -8.26 14.82 -17.51
N SER A 26 -7.89 14.47 -16.28
CA SER A 26 -8.25 15.26 -15.08
C SER A 26 -7.46 16.56 -14.96
N ALA A 27 -6.25 16.62 -15.50
CA ALA A 27 -5.43 17.82 -15.53
C ALA A 27 -5.91 18.86 -16.57
N VAL A 28 -6.67 18.42 -17.58
CA VAL A 28 -7.20 19.29 -18.64
C VAL A 28 -8.47 20.05 -18.23
N LYS A 29 -9.11 19.71 -17.10
CA LYS A 29 -10.27 20.50 -16.63
C LYS A 29 -9.81 21.85 -16.09
N PRO A 30 -10.38 22.98 -16.56
CA PRO A 30 -10.04 24.30 -16.06
C PRO A 30 -10.29 24.34 -14.54
N SER A 31 -9.29 24.83 -13.82
CA SER A 31 -9.27 24.87 -12.36
C SER A 31 -10.44 25.71 -11.83
N GLN A 32 -11.54 25.07 -11.45
CA GLN A 32 -12.48 25.69 -10.53
C GLN A 32 -11.75 25.91 -9.21
N GLY A 33 -12.01 27.04 -8.54
CA GLY A 33 -11.21 27.54 -7.42
C GLY A 33 -10.96 26.50 -6.30
N PRO A 34 -10.00 26.74 -5.39
CA PRO A 34 -9.50 25.73 -4.44
C PRO A 34 -10.57 24.99 -3.61
N ALA A 35 -11.71 25.63 -3.35
CA ALA A 35 -12.86 25.06 -2.64
C ALA A 35 -13.65 24.01 -3.45
N ALA A 36 -13.58 24.04 -4.78
CA ALA A 36 -14.32 23.13 -5.66
C ALA A 36 -13.62 21.76 -5.87
N LEU A 37 -12.38 21.60 -5.41
CA LEU A 37 -11.60 20.38 -5.59
C LEU A 37 -11.98 19.32 -4.56
N VAL A 38 -13.05 18.56 -4.83
CA VAL A 38 -13.56 17.46 -3.98
C VAL A 38 -13.57 16.13 -4.74
N GLY A 39 -13.32 15.02 -4.03
CA GLY A 39 -13.41 13.66 -4.57
C GLY A 39 -12.11 13.14 -5.20
N PHE A 40 -12.17 11.89 -5.66
CA PHE A 40 -11.04 11.20 -6.30
C PHE A 40 -10.76 11.80 -7.68
N GLY A 41 -9.66 12.54 -7.80
CA GLY A 41 -9.22 13.14 -9.06
C GLY A 41 -7.77 13.59 -9.01
N GLY A 42 -7.14 13.72 -10.18
CA GLY A 42 -5.71 14.05 -10.30
C GLY A 42 -4.82 13.08 -9.52
N TRP A 43 -3.85 13.61 -8.78
CA TRP A 43 -2.90 12.83 -7.96
C TRP A 43 -3.57 11.94 -6.90
N LEU A 44 -4.75 12.30 -6.38
CA LEU A 44 -5.47 11.46 -5.41
C LEU A 44 -5.97 10.15 -6.05
N MET A 45 -6.21 10.13 -7.36
CA MET A 45 -6.59 8.92 -8.08
C MET A 45 -5.45 7.91 -8.11
N LEU A 46 -4.22 8.38 -8.36
CA LEU A 46 -3.02 7.54 -8.35
C LEU A 46 -2.78 6.93 -6.97
N LEU A 47 -2.97 7.73 -5.91
CA LEU A 47 -2.91 7.21 -4.54
C LEU A 47 -3.98 6.14 -4.30
N ALA A 48 -5.21 6.35 -4.77
CA ALA A 48 -6.31 5.39 -4.62
C ALA A 48 -5.99 4.04 -5.26
N ILE A 49 -5.42 4.08 -6.46
CA ILE A 49 -4.98 2.87 -7.16
C ILE A 49 -3.86 2.17 -6.40
N GLY A 50 -2.86 2.94 -5.92
CA GLY A 50 -1.80 2.39 -5.08
C GLY A 50 -2.34 1.71 -3.81
N GLN A 51 -3.35 2.29 -3.18
CA GLN A 51 -4.02 1.71 -2.01
C GLN A 51 -4.81 0.45 -2.31
N VAL A 52 -5.38 0.32 -3.51
CA VAL A 52 -6.05 -0.91 -3.96
C VAL A 52 -5.02 -2.00 -4.31
N LEU A 53 -3.89 -1.63 -4.92
CA LEU A 53 -2.83 -2.57 -5.30
C LEU A 53 -2.04 -3.09 -4.10
N SER A 54 -1.93 -2.33 -3.01
CA SER A 54 -1.20 -2.72 -1.80
C SER A 54 -1.62 -4.08 -1.21
N PRO A 55 -2.92 -4.33 -0.89
CA PRO A 55 -3.34 -5.64 -0.37
C PRO A 55 -3.19 -6.77 -1.38
N LEU A 56 -3.38 -6.50 -2.67
CA LEU A 56 -3.15 -7.50 -3.73
C LEU A 56 -1.68 -7.91 -3.80
N ARG A 57 -0.77 -6.95 -3.65
CA ARG A 57 0.67 -7.22 -3.58
C ARG A 57 1.02 -8.06 -2.36
N THR A 58 0.51 -7.73 -1.17
CA THR A 58 0.77 -8.51 0.04
C THR A 58 0.22 -9.93 -0.08
N LEU A 59 -0.95 -10.13 -0.70
CA LEU A 59 -1.47 -11.47 -1.00
C LEU A 59 -0.58 -12.25 -1.99
N ALA A 60 -0.05 -11.58 -3.01
CA ALA A 60 0.87 -12.19 -3.96
C ALA A 60 2.20 -12.57 -3.30
N GLU A 61 2.73 -11.73 -2.42
CA GLU A 61 3.91 -12.02 -1.60
C GLU A 61 3.66 -13.27 -0.73
N LEU A 62 2.50 -13.34 -0.04
CA LEU A 62 2.10 -14.53 0.73
C LEU A 62 2.01 -15.79 -0.12
N ALA A 63 1.43 -15.70 -1.31
CA ALA A 63 1.32 -16.84 -2.22
C ALA A 63 2.70 -17.33 -2.69
N ASN A 64 3.63 -16.41 -2.95
CA ASN A 64 4.99 -16.74 -3.34
C ASN A 64 5.81 -17.35 -2.19
N SER A 65 5.50 -17.00 -0.93
CA SER A 65 6.18 -17.56 0.25
C SER A 65 5.75 -18.99 0.61
N VAL A 66 4.67 -19.53 0.03
CA VAL A 66 4.12 -20.86 0.36
C VAL A 66 5.17 -21.97 0.24
N GLU A 67 6.01 -21.93 -0.80
CA GLU A 67 7.03 -22.96 -0.99
C GLU A 67 8.16 -22.83 0.04
N GLY A 68 8.56 -21.60 0.38
CA GLY A 68 9.49 -21.35 1.48
C GLY A 68 8.94 -21.85 2.81
N TYR A 69 7.65 -21.62 3.08
CA TYR A 69 6.98 -22.14 4.28
C TYR A 69 7.01 -23.66 4.34
N ARG A 70 6.77 -24.36 3.22
CA ARG A 70 6.85 -25.82 3.17
C ARG A 70 8.24 -26.35 3.49
N GLN A 71 9.29 -25.66 3.05
CA GLN A 71 10.68 -26.03 3.33
C GLN A 71 11.07 -25.76 4.79
N LEU A 72 10.51 -24.71 5.40
CA LEU A 72 10.77 -24.36 6.80
C LEU A 72 10.00 -25.26 7.77
N MET A 73 8.76 -25.65 7.47
CA MET A 73 7.92 -26.49 8.35
C MET A 73 8.57 -27.76 8.94
N PRO A 74 9.40 -28.53 8.22
CA PRO A 74 10.08 -29.70 8.80
C PRO A 74 11.31 -29.37 9.66
N LEU A 75 11.79 -28.12 9.67
CA LEU A 75 12.96 -27.72 10.45
C LEU A 75 12.60 -27.50 11.93
N PRO A 76 13.56 -27.70 12.86
CA PRO A 76 13.43 -27.22 14.24
C PRO A 76 13.09 -25.73 14.26
N ASN A 77 12.07 -25.33 15.03
CA ASN A 77 11.52 -23.96 15.10
C ASN A 77 10.92 -23.40 13.80
N GLY A 78 10.92 -24.18 12.71
CA GLY A 78 10.36 -23.79 11.43
C GLY A 78 8.86 -23.45 11.47
N PRO A 79 8.00 -24.25 12.10
CA PRO A 79 6.59 -23.91 12.26
C PRO A 79 6.38 -22.60 13.03
N LEU A 80 7.20 -22.34 14.05
CA LEU A 80 7.12 -21.10 14.80
C LEU A 80 7.41 -19.91 13.87
N ALA A 81 8.54 -19.94 13.15
CA ALA A 81 8.94 -18.91 12.19
C ALA A 81 7.84 -18.62 11.15
N VAL A 82 7.30 -19.69 10.53
CA VAL A 82 6.24 -19.60 9.51
C VAL A 82 4.97 -18.98 10.08
N TYR A 83 4.48 -19.44 11.23
CA TYR A 83 3.24 -18.92 11.81
C TYR A 83 3.36 -17.45 12.20
N SER A 84 4.51 -17.05 12.71
CA SER A 84 4.74 -15.65 13.07
C SER A 84 4.90 -14.74 11.87
N GLU A 85 5.62 -15.14 10.83
CA GLU A 85 5.73 -14.37 9.58
C GLU A 85 4.34 -14.22 8.94
N PHE A 86 3.58 -15.31 8.89
CA PHE A 86 2.21 -15.30 8.37
C PHE A 86 1.30 -14.39 9.20
N ALA A 87 1.37 -14.46 10.54
CA ALA A 87 0.58 -13.62 11.43
C ALA A 87 0.91 -12.13 11.28
N LEU A 88 2.20 -11.80 11.14
CA LEU A 88 2.66 -10.42 10.96
C LEU A 88 2.17 -9.84 9.63
N ASN A 89 2.28 -10.60 8.55
CA ASN A 89 1.77 -10.20 7.25
C ASN A 89 0.24 -10.09 7.23
N LEU A 90 -0.47 -10.98 7.91
CA LEU A 90 -1.94 -10.91 8.02
C LEU A 90 -2.38 -9.66 8.80
N ALA A 91 -1.67 -9.30 9.86
CA ALA A 91 -1.91 -8.07 10.60
C ALA A 91 -1.65 -6.82 9.72
N PHE A 92 -0.58 -6.84 8.92
CA PHE A 92 -0.29 -5.74 7.99
C PHE A 92 -1.34 -5.64 6.87
N LEU A 93 -1.78 -6.77 6.32
CA LEU A 93 -2.87 -6.82 5.34
C LEU A 93 -4.17 -6.25 5.93
N ALA A 94 -4.52 -6.61 7.17
CA ALA A 94 -5.69 -6.07 7.85
C ALA A 94 -5.60 -4.54 7.98
N LEU A 95 -4.43 -4.00 8.34
CA LEU A 95 -4.20 -2.55 8.38
C LEU A 95 -4.42 -1.90 7.01
N GLN A 96 -3.83 -2.47 5.94
CA GLN A 96 -4.01 -1.98 4.57
C GLN A 96 -5.50 -1.95 4.16
N LEU A 97 -6.25 -3.01 4.48
CA LEU A 97 -7.69 -3.06 4.20
C LEU A 97 -8.47 -2.02 5.00
N VAL A 98 -8.15 -1.80 6.27
CA VAL A 98 -8.76 -0.75 7.09
C VAL A 98 -8.50 0.64 6.50
N VAL A 99 -7.27 0.90 6.04
CA VAL A 99 -6.91 2.17 5.40
C VAL A 99 -7.67 2.34 4.08
N LEU A 100 -7.71 1.31 3.25
CA LEU A 100 -8.46 1.31 1.99
C LEU A 100 -9.95 1.55 2.20
N ILE A 101 -10.58 0.83 3.14
CA ILE A 101 -12.00 1.04 3.48
C ILE A 101 -12.23 2.47 3.98
N SER A 102 -11.34 2.99 4.83
CA SER A 102 -11.39 4.37 5.30
C SER A 102 -11.25 5.37 4.16
N MET A 103 -10.42 5.07 3.15
CA MET A 103 -10.26 5.88 1.95
C MET A 103 -11.54 5.91 1.12
N LEU A 104 -12.10 4.74 0.80
CA LEU A 104 -13.31 4.60 -0.02
C LEU A 104 -14.53 5.23 0.65
N ARG A 105 -14.63 5.11 1.97
CA ARG A 105 -15.69 5.77 2.78
C ARG A 105 -15.45 7.27 2.99
N ARG A 106 -14.38 7.84 2.43
CA ARG A 106 -13.98 9.25 2.61
C ARG A 106 -13.92 9.68 4.08
N SER A 107 -13.51 8.76 4.95
CA SER A 107 -13.48 8.99 6.39
C SER A 107 -12.36 9.96 6.77
N ARG A 108 -12.63 10.81 7.77
CA ARG A 108 -11.65 11.75 8.36
C ARG A 108 -10.40 11.02 8.89
N ARG A 109 -10.55 9.76 9.30
CA ARG A 109 -9.48 8.90 9.84
C ARG A 109 -8.49 8.45 8.77
N PHE A 110 -8.83 8.54 7.49
CA PHE A 110 -7.96 8.08 6.40
C PHE A 110 -6.55 8.67 6.50
N ARG A 111 -6.44 9.97 6.78
CA ARG A 111 -5.13 10.66 6.89
C ARG A 111 -4.25 10.07 8.00
N GLN A 112 -4.83 9.79 9.16
CA GLN A 112 -4.13 9.18 10.30
C GLN A 112 -3.79 7.71 10.04
N LEU A 113 -4.74 6.95 9.49
CA LEU A 113 -4.54 5.54 9.17
C LEU A 113 -3.46 5.35 8.10
N PHE A 114 -3.43 6.21 7.08
CA PHE A 114 -2.41 6.19 6.05
C PHE A 114 -1.01 6.49 6.61
N LEU A 115 -0.90 7.40 7.59
CA LEU A 115 0.35 7.64 8.31
C LEU A 115 0.77 6.40 9.12
N PHE A 116 -0.17 5.75 9.82
CA PHE A 116 0.13 4.51 10.54
C PHE A 116 0.57 3.38 9.59
N GLN A 117 -0.05 3.25 8.42
CA GLN A 117 0.38 2.30 7.39
C GLN A 117 1.81 2.59 6.92
N TRP A 118 2.17 3.85 6.72
CA TRP A 118 3.54 4.22 6.32
C TRP A 118 4.57 3.86 7.39
N ILE A 119 4.28 4.12 8.67
CA ILE A 119 5.16 3.75 9.79
C ILE A 119 5.21 2.23 9.97
N ALA A 120 4.11 1.53 9.69
CA ALA A 120 4.05 0.08 9.80
C ALA A 120 5.00 -0.62 8.81
N ILE A 121 5.32 -0.02 7.66
CA ILE A 121 6.26 -0.61 6.68
C ILE A 121 7.62 -0.95 7.31
N PRO A 122 8.41 0.02 7.85
CA PRO A 122 9.69 -0.29 8.47
C PRO A 122 9.54 -1.10 9.76
N VAL A 123 8.45 -0.92 10.52
CA VAL A 123 8.19 -1.68 11.74
C VAL A 123 8.01 -3.17 11.44
N VAL A 124 7.17 -3.50 10.47
CA VAL A 124 6.94 -4.89 10.02
C VAL A 124 8.25 -5.50 9.54
N PHE A 125 9.02 -4.79 8.72
CA PHE A 125 10.32 -5.28 8.23
C PHE A 125 11.30 -5.62 9.36
N VAL A 126 11.43 -4.74 10.35
CA VAL A 126 12.32 -4.95 11.50
C VAL A 126 11.82 -6.10 12.37
N LEU A 127 10.52 -6.15 12.66
CA LEU A 127 9.91 -7.22 13.45
C LEU A 127 10.10 -8.58 12.79
N ASP A 128 9.85 -8.66 11.48
CA ASP A 128 10.04 -9.87 10.69
C ASP A 128 11.49 -10.35 10.74
N THR A 129 12.45 -9.45 10.51
CA THR A 129 13.89 -9.76 10.56
C THR A 129 14.33 -10.27 11.93
N ILE A 130 13.92 -9.60 13.01
CA ILE A 130 14.26 -10.02 14.39
C ILE A 130 13.64 -11.37 14.69
N LEU A 131 12.41 -11.58 14.26
CA LEU A 131 11.67 -12.80 14.53
C LEU A 131 12.28 -14.00 13.80
N ILE A 132 12.61 -13.86 12.51
CA ILE A 132 13.26 -14.91 11.73
C ILE A 132 14.65 -15.20 12.31
N SER A 133 15.42 -14.15 12.63
CA SER A 133 16.76 -14.30 13.22
C SER A 133 16.73 -15.03 14.57
N SER A 134 15.79 -14.68 15.45
CA SER A 134 15.68 -15.29 16.78
C SER A 134 15.09 -16.70 16.76
N THR A 135 14.17 -17.00 15.84
CA THR A 135 13.54 -18.33 15.75
C THR A 135 14.42 -19.36 15.07
N LEU A 136 15.08 -18.98 13.97
CA LEU A 136 15.93 -19.89 13.18
C LEU A 136 17.41 -19.84 13.59
N GLY A 137 17.80 -18.94 14.49
CA GLY A 137 19.19 -18.77 14.92
C GLY A 137 20.11 -18.22 13.82
N VAL A 138 19.54 -17.64 12.76
CA VAL A 138 20.28 -17.10 11.62
C VAL A 138 20.72 -15.68 11.94
N PRO A 139 22.02 -15.32 11.79
CA PRO A 139 22.48 -13.96 12.01
C PRO A 139 21.77 -12.95 11.10
N VAL A 140 21.42 -11.78 11.63
CA VAL A 140 20.79 -10.69 10.86
C VAL A 140 21.61 -10.31 9.61
N SER A 141 22.93 -10.39 9.68
CA SER A 141 23.82 -10.12 8.54
C SER A 141 23.62 -11.08 7.37
N GLN A 142 23.14 -12.31 7.62
CA GLN A 142 22.82 -13.30 6.59
C GLN A 142 21.41 -13.11 6.03
N ILE A 143 20.50 -12.49 6.80
CA ILE A 143 19.15 -12.14 6.35
C ILE A 143 19.19 -10.88 5.48
N LEU A 144 20.07 -9.92 5.81
CA LEU A 144 20.21 -8.63 5.12
C LEU A 144 21.28 -8.65 4.00
N VAL A 145 21.51 -9.78 3.34
CA VAL A 145 22.55 -9.91 2.31
C VAL A 145 22.13 -9.21 1.02
N GLY A 146 23.09 -8.51 0.39
CA GLY A 146 22.92 -7.88 -0.92
C GLY A 146 21.91 -6.72 -0.90
N ASP A 147 21.04 -6.68 -1.90
CA ASP A 147 20.09 -5.58 -2.10
C ASP A 147 18.79 -5.73 -1.27
N ALA A 148 18.75 -6.66 -0.30
CA ALA A 148 17.57 -6.93 0.52
C ALA A 148 17.03 -5.69 1.26
N LEU A 149 17.92 -4.76 1.62
CA LEU A 149 17.54 -3.47 2.23
C LEU A 149 17.04 -2.43 1.23
N MET A 150 17.39 -2.56 -0.05
CA MET A 150 17.09 -1.54 -1.05
C MET A 150 15.59 -1.45 -1.33
N THR A 151 14.92 -2.59 -1.48
CA THR A 151 13.47 -2.63 -1.79
C THR A 151 12.60 -2.03 -0.66
N PRO A 152 12.79 -2.37 0.63
CA PRO A 152 12.07 -1.75 1.73
C PRO A 152 12.35 -0.24 1.85
N VAL A 153 13.62 0.18 1.69
CA VAL A 153 14.01 1.60 1.78
C VAL A 153 13.36 2.43 0.67
N LEU A 154 13.40 1.96 -0.59
CA LEU A 154 12.73 2.63 -1.70
C LEU A 154 11.22 2.71 -1.48
N SER A 155 10.61 1.61 -0.99
CA SER A 155 9.18 1.58 -0.68
C SER A 155 8.81 2.58 0.42
N PHE A 156 9.65 2.72 1.44
CA PHE A 156 9.46 3.69 2.53
C PHE A 156 9.54 5.13 2.04
N ILE A 157 10.54 5.47 1.22
CA ILE A 157 10.72 6.82 0.66
C ILE A 157 9.55 7.18 -0.25
N LEU A 158 9.19 6.30 -1.19
CA LEU A 158 8.09 6.51 -2.13
C LEU A 158 6.75 6.68 -1.40
N THR A 159 6.49 5.84 -0.40
CA THR A 159 5.27 5.95 0.40
C THR A 159 5.28 7.21 1.28
N GLY A 160 6.44 7.62 1.78
CA GLY A 160 6.60 8.85 2.56
C GLY A 160 6.28 10.10 1.75
N ALA A 161 6.63 10.13 0.46
CA ALA A 161 6.22 11.20 -0.45
C ALA A 161 4.68 11.32 -0.55
N TRP A 162 3.97 10.18 -0.57
CA TRP A 162 2.52 10.18 -0.54
C TRP A 162 1.94 10.64 0.80
N VAL A 163 2.58 10.35 1.93
CA VAL A 163 2.16 10.88 3.24
C VAL A 163 2.25 12.41 3.23
N ALA A 164 3.36 12.97 2.74
CA ALA A 164 3.51 14.43 2.61
C ALA A 164 2.42 15.02 1.71
N TYR A 165 2.10 14.36 0.59
CA TYR A 165 0.98 14.74 -0.28
C TYR A 165 -0.37 14.72 0.45
N VAL A 166 -0.68 13.66 1.21
CA VAL A 166 -1.95 13.51 1.94
C VAL A 166 -2.18 14.64 2.94
N TYR A 167 -1.13 15.11 3.60
CA TYR A 167 -1.23 16.20 4.60
C TYR A 167 -1.20 17.60 3.98
N LYS A 168 -0.50 17.80 2.86
CA LYS A 168 -0.36 19.12 2.22
C LYS A 168 -1.44 19.42 1.16
N SER A 169 -2.04 18.39 0.56
CA SER A 169 -2.97 18.55 -0.56
C SER A 169 -4.32 19.13 -0.12
N VAL A 170 -4.70 20.26 -0.73
CA VAL A 170 -6.01 20.90 -0.55
C VAL A 170 -7.14 19.95 -0.96
N ARG A 171 -6.99 19.21 -2.06
CA ARG A 171 -7.99 18.22 -2.52
C ARG A 171 -8.22 17.12 -1.49
N VAL A 172 -7.14 16.62 -0.86
CA VAL A 172 -7.25 15.59 0.18
C VAL A 172 -7.93 16.16 1.41
N LYS A 173 -7.53 17.36 1.85
CA LYS A 173 -8.21 18.06 2.95
C LYS A 173 -9.71 18.25 2.68
N ASN A 174 -10.09 18.63 1.46
CA ASN A 174 -11.50 18.83 1.09
C ASN A 174 -12.27 17.50 0.94
N THR A 175 -11.62 16.44 0.47
CA THR A 175 -12.25 15.12 0.24
C THR A 175 -12.48 14.36 1.54
N PHE A 176 -11.56 14.48 2.50
CA PHE A 176 -11.62 13.78 3.80
C PHE A 176 -11.92 14.72 4.98
N GLY A 177 -12.11 16.02 4.74
CA GLY A 177 -12.51 17.02 5.72
C GLY A 177 -14.03 17.11 5.75
N GLY A 178 -14.66 16.49 6.75
CA GLY A 178 -16.10 16.22 6.72
C GLY A 178 -17.05 17.40 6.92
N GLU A 179 -16.68 18.64 6.58
CA GLU A 179 -17.59 19.79 6.51
C GLU A 179 -18.07 20.03 5.06
N VAL A 180 -17.17 19.89 4.07
CA VAL A 180 -17.50 20.06 2.64
C VAL A 180 -18.29 18.86 2.09
N ALA A 181 -17.99 17.65 2.58
CA ALA A 181 -18.73 16.44 2.21
C ALA A 181 -20.19 16.45 2.73
N ALA A 182 -20.44 17.06 3.90
CA ALA A 182 -21.80 17.18 4.45
C ALA A 182 -22.63 18.22 3.70
N GLY A 183 -22.02 19.34 3.30
CA GLY A 183 -22.69 20.37 2.48
C GLY A 183 -23.10 19.88 1.09
N GLN A 184 -22.29 19.03 0.44
CA GLN A 184 -22.62 18.50 -0.89
C GLN A 184 -23.71 17.42 -0.89
N VAL A 185 -23.81 16.60 0.17
CA VAL A 185 -24.92 15.64 0.31
C VAL A 185 -26.24 16.37 0.56
N ALA A 186 -26.20 17.49 1.29
CA ALA A 186 -27.39 18.32 1.54
C ALA A 186 -27.88 19.11 0.31
N THR A 187 -27.01 19.42 -0.66
CA THR A 187 -27.41 20.11 -1.91
C THR A 187 -27.79 19.15 -3.06
N ALA A 188 -27.55 17.85 -2.90
CA ALA A 188 -27.83 16.83 -3.92
C ALA A 188 -29.07 15.97 -3.60
N ALA A 189 -29.76 16.26 -2.49
CA ALA A 189 -31.06 15.71 -2.09
C ALA A 189 -32.14 16.79 -2.25
#